data_AF-A0A1Z5KQG8-F1
#
_entry.id   AF-A0A1Z5KQG8-F1
#
_cell.length_a   1.000
_cell.length_b   1.000
_cell.length_c   1.000
_cell.angle_alpha   90.00
_cell.angle_beta   90.00
_cell.angle_gamma   90.00
#
_symmetry.space_group_name_H-M   'P 1'
#
loop_
_entity.id
_entity.type
_entity.pdbx_description
1 polymer ?
#
loop_
_entity_poly.entity_id
_entity_poly.type
_entity_poly.pdbx_seq_one_letter_code
_entity_poly.pdbx_strand_id
1 'polypeptide(L)'
;MESVDTLHQKGRLYCRQIEKHLESTTVNIDDFDLKECLDKARTTFQRGIDMAFEQGCTYSGATLRLSCASLLARVCMSGRISSDAYQEEGLSMLNWIITHEGAVVHDVVARARTEKLQLENADIVQIVQAMSVVSGYDYGGPWSDHWYECPNGHPYFIGECGRAAFESNCIECGARIGGIGHNLLESNRPANSLISRARASIPKL
;
A
#
# COMPACT_ATOMS: atom_id res chain seq x y z
N MET A 1 26.26 -19.53 -12.47
CA MET A 1 26.48 -18.55 -11.38
C MET A 1 25.23 -17.69 -11.33
N GLU A 2 24.51 -17.64 -10.20
CA GLU A 2 23.32 -16.78 -10.11
C GLU A 2 23.76 -15.30 -10.16
N SER A 3 23.09 -14.49 -10.99
CA SER A 3 23.30 -13.04 -11.08
C SER A 3 22.15 -12.28 -10.43
N VAL A 4 22.33 -10.98 -10.20
CA VAL A 4 21.30 -10.14 -9.54
C VAL A 4 20.02 -10.12 -10.41
N ASP A 5 20.20 -10.04 -11.73
CA ASP A 5 19.12 -10.12 -12.70
C ASP A 5 18.41 -11.48 -12.67
N THR A 6 19.16 -12.60 -12.59
CA THR A 6 18.56 -13.94 -12.47
C THR A 6 17.69 -14.06 -11.21
N LEU A 7 18.16 -13.55 -10.06
CA LEU A 7 17.38 -13.55 -8.82
C LEU A 7 16.17 -12.63 -8.91
N HIS A 8 16.29 -11.47 -9.56
CA HIS A 8 15.16 -10.58 -9.79
C HIS A 8 14.09 -11.23 -10.67
N GLN A 9 14.48 -11.84 -11.79
CA GLN A 9 13.59 -12.57 -12.68
C GLN A 9 12.88 -13.73 -11.96
N LYS A 10 13.62 -14.49 -11.14
CA LYS A 10 13.06 -15.58 -10.32
C LYS A 10 12.05 -15.04 -9.30
N GLY A 11 12.38 -13.95 -8.61
CA GLY A 11 11.46 -13.27 -7.70
C GLY A 11 10.17 -12.83 -8.40
N ARG A 12 10.27 -12.27 -9.62
CA ARG A 12 9.10 -11.90 -10.43
C ARG A 12 8.25 -13.10 -10.84
N LEU A 13 8.85 -14.26 -11.08
CA LEU A 13 8.09 -15.48 -11.36
C LEU A 13 7.26 -15.91 -10.13
N TYR A 14 7.85 -15.89 -8.94
CA TYR A 14 7.09 -16.14 -7.71
C TYR A 14 5.97 -15.12 -7.49
N CYS A 15 6.23 -13.83 -7.74
CA CYS A 15 5.20 -12.80 -7.65
C CYS A 15 3.98 -13.13 -8.52
N ARG A 16 4.19 -13.51 -9.79
CA ARG A 16 3.09 -13.87 -10.70
C ARG A 16 2.30 -15.10 -10.22
N GLN A 17 2.98 -16.09 -9.65
CA GLN A 17 2.33 -17.27 -9.09
C GLN A 17 1.44 -16.91 -7.90
N ILE A 18 1.97 -16.09 -6.99
CA ILE A 18 1.24 -15.61 -5.82
C ILE A 18 0.05 -14.74 -6.26
N GLU A 19 0.26 -13.78 -7.14
CA GLU A 19 -0.79 -12.89 -7.67
C GLU A 19 -1.95 -13.70 -8.28
N LYS A 20 -1.65 -14.68 -9.13
CA LYS A 20 -2.66 -15.57 -9.71
C LYS A 20 -3.46 -16.32 -8.65
N HIS A 21 -2.82 -16.71 -7.54
CA HIS A 21 -3.50 -17.39 -6.44
C HIS A 21 -4.38 -16.42 -5.62
N LEU A 22 -3.91 -15.19 -5.36
CA LEU A 22 -4.69 -14.17 -4.67
C LEU A 22 -5.97 -13.78 -5.43
N GLU A 23 -5.92 -13.81 -6.77
CA GLU A 23 -7.06 -13.52 -7.66
C GLU A 23 -8.06 -14.69 -7.80
N SER A 24 -7.70 -15.91 -7.39
CA SER A 24 -8.55 -17.09 -7.51
C SER A 24 -9.71 -17.08 -6.51
N THR A 25 -10.95 -17.02 -7.01
CA THR A 25 -12.19 -17.11 -6.21
C THR A 25 -12.49 -18.53 -5.74
N THR A 26 -11.91 -19.54 -6.38
CA THR A 26 -12.04 -20.94 -5.97
C THR A 26 -10.97 -21.26 -4.93
N VAL A 27 -11.41 -21.73 -3.76
CA VAL A 27 -10.54 -22.46 -2.81
C VAL A 27 -10.28 -23.82 -3.44
N ASN A 28 -9.45 -23.86 -4.48
CA ASN A 28 -8.96 -25.14 -4.97
C ASN A 28 -7.88 -25.58 -3.98
N ILE A 29 -8.20 -26.61 -3.19
CA ILE A 29 -7.40 -27.18 -2.10
C ILE A 29 -6.17 -27.95 -2.63
N ASP A 30 -5.81 -27.75 -3.91
CA ASP A 30 -4.64 -28.36 -4.51
C ASP A 30 -3.38 -27.58 -4.10
N ASP A 31 -2.73 -28.07 -3.04
CA ASP A 31 -1.28 -28.07 -2.72
C ASP A 31 -0.47 -26.76 -2.84
N PHE A 32 -1.10 -25.61 -3.11
CA PHE A 32 -0.43 -24.31 -3.14
C PHE A 32 -0.36 -23.74 -1.74
N ASP A 33 0.72 -24.08 -1.03
CA ASP A 33 1.06 -23.40 0.22
C ASP A 33 1.54 -21.97 -0.11
N LEU A 34 0.60 -21.01 -0.04
CA LEU A 34 0.86 -19.58 -0.23
C LEU A 34 2.00 -19.09 0.68
N LYS A 35 2.12 -19.64 1.90
CA LYS A 35 3.17 -19.27 2.84
C LYS A 35 4.52 -19.79 2.37
N GLU A 36 4.59 -21.05 1.92
CA GLU A 36 5.83 -21.61 1.35
C GLU A 36 6.28 -20.86 0.09
N CYS A 37 5.33 -20.52 -0.81
CA CYS A 37 5.63 -19.75 -2.01
C CYS A 37 6.13 -18.33 -1.67
N LEU A 38 5.50 -17.70 -0.67
CA LEU A 38 5.92 -16.40 -0.16
C LEU A 38 7.32 -16.44 0.45
N ASP A 39 7.63 -17.46 1.25
CA ASP A 39 8.95 -17.62 1.85
C ASP A 39 10.04 -17.87 0.80
N LYS A 40 9.73 -18.63 -0.27
CA LYS A 40 10.61 -18.77 -1.44
C LYS A 40 10.84 -17.44 -2.15
N ALA A 41 9.78 -16.64 -2.33
CA ALA A 41 9.88 -15.33 -2.95
C ALA A 41 10.76 -14.38 -2.12
N ARG A 42 10.47 -14.27 -0.82
CA ARG A 42 11.22 -13.43 0.13
C ARG A 42 12.68 -13.81 0.19
N THR A 43 12.99 -15.10 0.35
CA THR A 43 14.37 -15.60 0.36
C THR A 43 15.10 -15.28 -0.95
N THR A 44 14.41 -15.39 -2.09
CA THR A 44 14.99 -15.06 -3.41
C THR A 44 15.30 -13.57 -3.54
N PHE A 45 14.38 -12.70 -3.10
CA PHE A 45 14.60 -11.26 -3.08
C PHE A 45 15.73 -10.87 -2.12
N GLN A 46 15.75 -11.43 -0.90
CA GLN A 46 16.78 -11.15 0.09
C GLN A 46 18.16 -11.52 -0.44
N ARG A 47 18.33 -12.70 -1.02
CA ARG A 47 19.60 -13.09 -1.67
C ARG A 47 20.01 -12.13 -2.78
N GLY A 48 19.06 -11.66 -3.57
CA GLY A 48 19.32 -10.66 -4.62
C GLY A 48 19.77 -9.32 -4.02
N ILE A 49 19.15 -8.91 -2.92
CA ILE A 49 19.46 -7.67 -2.19
C ILE A 49 20.87 -7.74 -1.62
N ASP A 50 21.21 -8.84 -0.95
CA ASP A 50 22.53 -9.06 -0.35
C ASP A 50 23.61 -9.04 -1.43
N MET A 51 23.38 -9.73 -2.54
CA MET A 51 24.33 -9.76 -3.66
C MET A 51 24.46 -8.41 -4.37
N ALA A 52 23.37 -7.65 -4.50
CA ALA A 52 23.42 -6.28 -5.03
C ALA A 52 24.20 -5.34 -4.09
N PHE A 53 24.07 -5.54 -2.77
CA PHE A 53 24.81 -4.80 -1.76
C PHE A 53 26.32 -5.12 -1.83
N GLU A 54 26.69 -6.39 -1.90
CA GLU A 54 28.09 -6.84 -2.08
C GLU A 54 28.73 -6.27 -3.35
N GLN A 55 27.94 -6.10 -4.41
CA GLN A 55 28.39 -5.52 -5.68
C GLN A 55 28.34 -3.98 -5.72
N GLY A 56 27.93 -3.31 -4.63
CA GLY A 56 27.76 -1.86 -4.60
C GLY A 56 26.69 -1.32 -5.57
N CYS A 57 25.75 -2.17 -5.99
CA CYS A 57 24.75 -1.87 -7.01
C CYS A 57 23.45 -1.34 -6.38
N THR A 58 23.43 -0.07 -5.98
CA THR A 58 22.28 0.59 -5.32
C THR A 58 20.98 0.48 -6.12
N TYR A 59 21.03 0.70 -7.43
CA TYR A 59 19.83 0.64 -8.30
C TYR A 59 19.19 -0.75 -8.29
N SER A 60 19.98 -1.81 -8.47
CA SER A 60 19.47 -3.18 -8.46
C SER A 60 18.92 -3.55 -7.08
N GLY A 61 19.63 -3.15 -6.01
CA GLY A 61 19.17 -3.33 -4.64
C GLY A 61 17.85 -2.60 -4.34
N ALA A 62 17.65 -1.39 -4.86
CA ALA A 62 16.41 -0.63 -4.72
C ALA A 62 15.26 -1.29 -5.50
N THR A 63 15.52 -1.76 -6.72
CA THR A 63 14.51 -2.39 -7.58
C THR A 63 14.02 -3.72 -7.00
N LEU A 64 14.92 -4.51 -6.41
CA LEU A 64 14.59 -5.74 -5.69
C LEU A 64 13.76 -5.47 -4.44
N ARG A 65 14.16 -4.49 -3.62
CA ARG A 65 13.39 -4.03 -2.44
C ARG A 65 11.99 -3.58 -2.83
N LEU A 66 11.85 -2.76 -3.87
CA LEU A 66 10.55 -2.30 -4.35
C LEU A 66 9.70 -3.51 -4.78
N SER A 67 10.25 -4.41 -5.59
CA SER A 67 9.52 -5.59 -6.07
C SER A 67 9.03 -6.49 -4.92
N CYS A 68 9.87 -6.68 -3.90
CA CYS A 68 9.49 -7.48 -2.74
C CYS A 68 8.46 -6.76 -1.86
N ALA A 69 8.63 -5.47 -1.60
CA ALA A 69 7.66 -4.67 -0.85
C ALA A 69 6.29 -4.64 -1.55
N SER A 70 6.26 -4.49 -2.88
CA SER A 70 5.00 -4.56 -3.65
C SER A 70 4.30 -5.90 -3.53
N LEU A 71 5.06 -7.00 -3.41
CA LEU A 71 4.51 -8.33 -3.19
C LEU A 71 3.90 -8.42 -1.78
N LEU A 72 4.66 -8.04 -0.75
CA LEU A 72 4.22 -8.06 0.65
C LEU A 72 2.96 -7.21 0.84
N ALA A 73 2.93 -6.00 0.25
CA ALA A 73 1.76 -5.14 0.28
C ALA A 73 0.52 -5.82 -0.32
N ARG A 74 0.66 -6.51 -1.44
CA ARG A 74 -0.45 -7.24 -2.07
C ARG A 74 -0.93 -8.42 -1.23
N VAL A 75 -0.01 -9.14 -0.58
CA VAL A 75 -0.37 -10.22 0.35
C VAL A 75 -1.13 -9.65 1.56
N CYS A 76 -0.62 -8.61 2.22
CA CYS A 76 -1.29 -7.96 3.36
C CYS A 76 -2.69 -7.47 2.97
N MET A 77 -2.82 -6.80 1.81
CA MET A 77 -4.11 -6.28 1.32
C MET A 77 -5.11 -7.37 0.92
N SER A 78 -4.65 -8.59 0.61
CA SER A 78 -5.55 -9.69 0.23
C SER A 78 -6.41 -10.21 1.39
N GLY A 79 -6.04 -9.92 2.63
CA GLY A 79 -6.66 -10.48 3.84
C GLY A 79 -6.52 -12.00 3.99
N ARG A 80 -5.83 -12.68 3.05
CA ARG A 80 -5.61 -14.14 3.09
C ARG A 80 -4.58 -14.54 4.14
N ILE A 81 -3.64 -13.64 4.45
CA ILE A 81 -2.64 -13.81 5.50
C ILE A 81 -2.55 -12.52 6.30
N SER A 82 -2.91 -12.58 7.58
CA SER A 82 -2.65 -11.50 8.52
C SER A 82 -1.25 -11.68 9.11
N SER A 83 -0.36 -10.71 8.89
CA SER A 83 0.94 -10.68 9.58
C SER A 83 1.50 -9.27 9.57
N ASP A 84 1.48 -8.63 10.74
CA ASP A 84 2.14 -7.35 11.01
C ASP A 84 3.62 -7.39 10.57
N ALA A 85 4.26 -8.56 10.69
CA ALA A 85 5.64 -8.77 10.27
C ALA A 85 5.89 -8.51 8.77
N TYR A 86 4.94 -8.87 7.89
CA TYR A 86 5.09 -8.61 6.45
C TYR A 86 4.88 -7.14 6.10
N GLN A 87 4.00 -6.45 6.83
CA GLN A 87 3.82 -5.02 6.71
C GLN A 87 5.09 -4.29 7.17
N GLU A 88 5.63 -4.64 8.34
CA GLU A 88 6.89 -4.08 8.85
C GLU A 88 8.06 -4.32 7.89
N GLU A 89 8.19 -5.52 7.35
CA GLU A 89 9.23 -5.87 6.38
C GLU A 89 9.10 -5.05 5.09
N GLY A 90 7.89 -4.96 4.52
CA GLY A 90 7.62 -4.14 3.34
C GLY A 90 7.94 -2.66 3.59
N LEU A 91 7.50 -2.12 4.73
CA LEU A 91 7.79 -0.74 5.14
C LEU A 91 9.29 -0.48 5.31
N SER A 92 10.02 -1.43 5.90
CA SER A 92 11.48 -1.33 6.05
C SER A 92 12.18 -1.22 4.68
N MET A 93 11.78 -2.05 3.71
CA MET A 93 12.32 -2.00 2.34
C MET A 93 12.03 -0.66 1.64
N LEU A 94 10.81 -0.14 1.80
CA LEU A 94 10.39 1.13 1.20
C LEU A 94 11.10 2.32 1.85
N ASN A 95 11.23 2.33 3.18
CA ASN A 95 11.98 3.35 3.92
C ASN A 95 13.45 3.36 3.52
N TRP A 96 14.07 2.19 3.30
CA TRP A 96 15.43 2.13 2.77
C TRP A 96 15.54 2.85 1.41
N ILE A 97 14.60 2.61 0.49
CA ILE A 97 14.61 3.27 -0.84
C ILE A 97 14.50 4.79 -0.69
N ILE A 98 13.57 5.26 0.15
CA ILE A 98 13.31 6.69 0.37
C ILE A 98 14.52 7.38 1.01
N THR A 99 15.15 6.76 2.01
CA THR A 99 16.35 7.31 2.67
C THR A 99 17.57 7.36 1.76
N HIS A 100 17.58 6.58 0.66
CA HIS A 100 18.65 6.54 -0.32
C HIS A 100 18.28 7.26 -1.64
N GLU A 101 17.31 8.18 -1.61
CA GLU A 101 16.79 8.83 -2.82
C GLU A 101 17.86 9.55 -3.67
N GLY A 102 18.96 10.00 -3.06
CA GLY A 102 20.08 10.63 -3.79
C GLY A 102 20.87 9.67 -4.70
N ALA A 103 20.72 8.35 -4.50
CA ALA A 103 21.41 7.31 -5.26
C ALA A 103 20.45 6.37 -6.01
N VAL A 104 19.14 6.64 -5.94
CA VAL A 104 18.08 5.83 -6.56
C VAL A 104 17.36 6.66 -7.62
N VAL A 105 16.94 6.00 -8.69
CA VAL A 105 16.17 6.66 -9.76
C VAL A 105 14.85 7.20 -9.22
N HIS A 106 14.52 8.45 -9.57
CA HIS A 106 13.35 9.16 -9.08
C HIS A 106 12.03 8.37 -9.18
N ASP A 107 11.80 7.65 -10.29
CA ASP A 107 10.61 6.82 -10.47
C ASP A 107 10.47 5.73 -9.38
N VAL A 108 11.58 5.05 -9.05
CA VAL A 108 11.62 4.02 -8.01
C VAL A 108 11.30 4.62 -6.64
N VAL A 109 11.83 5.81 -6.34
CA VAL A 109 11.53 6.54 -5.09
C VAL A 109 10.06 6.96 -5.04
N ALA A 110 9.51 7.50 -6.13
CA ALA A 110 8.11 7.93 -6.21
C ALA A 110 7.14 6.76 -6.01
N ARG A 111 7.43 5.60 -6.62
CA ARG A 111 6.68 4.37 -6.40
C ARG A 111 6.81 3.88 -4.95
N ALA A 112 8.01 3.92 -4.38
CA ALA A 112 8.22 3.51 -2.99
C ALA A 112 7.42 4.37 -1.99
N ARG A 113 7.37 5.70 -2.20
CA ARG A 113 6.55 6.60 -1.38
C ARG A 113 5.05 6.29 -1.50
N THR A 114 4.58 5.98 -2.71
CA THR A 114 3.18 5.63 -2.96
C THR A 114 2.80 4.31 -2.28
N GLU A 115 3.61 3.27 -2.43
CA GLU A 115 3.37 1.96 -1.80
C GLU A 115 3.49 2.04 -0.28
N LYS A 116 4.41 2.84 0.24
CA LYS A 116 4.54 3.10 1.68
C LYS A 116 3.26 3.67 2.25
N LEU A 117 2.75 4.74 1.64
CA LEU A 117 1.49 5.36 2.04
C LEU A 117 0.32 4.37 1.97
N GLN A 118 0.29 3.47 0.98
CA GLN A 118 -0.75 2.45 0.86
C GLN A 118 -0.72 1.41 1.98
N LEU A 119 0.48 1.00 2.40
CA LEU A 119 0.71 0.09 3.52
C LEU A 119 0.37 0.75 4.86
N GLU A 120 0.80 1.98 5.09
CA GLU A 120 0.48 2.74 6.31
C GLU A 120 -1.04 2.96 6.44
N ASN A 121 -1.73 3.20 5.33
CA ASN A 121 -3.17 3.38 5.31
C ASN A 121 -3.96 2.05 5.27
N ALA A 122 -3.33 0.87 5.41
CA ALA A 122 -4.01 -0.42 5.29
C ALA A 122 -5.13 -0.60 6.33
N ASP A 123 -4.91 -0.18 7.56
CA ASP A 123 -5.92 -0.27 8.63
C ASP A 123 -7.09 0.70 8.39
N ILE A 124 -6.81 1.87 7.81
CA ILE A 124 -7.83 2.86 7.45
C ILE A 124 -8.79 2.29 6.41
N VAL A 125 -8.33 1.44 5.50
CA VAL A 125 -9.21 0.73 4.55
C VAL A 125 -10.23 -0.14 5.28
N GLN A 126 -9.82 -0.85 6.34
CA GLN A 126 -10.72 -1.68 7.14
C GLN A 126 -11.74 -0.83 7.91
N ILE A 127 -11.31 0.32 8.44
CA ILE A 127 -12.19 1.29 9.09
C ILE A 127 -13.24 1.81 8.09
N VAL A 128 -12.80 2.25 6.91
CA VAL A 128 -13.69 2.72 5.83
C VAL A 128 -14.69 1.63 5.43
N GLN A 129 -14.27 0.37 5.37
CA GLN A 129 -15.16 -0.77 5.09
C GLN A 129 -16.20 -0.97 6.19
N ALA A 130 -15.78 -0.97 7.46
CA ALA A 130 -16.70 -1.10 8.59
C ALA A 130 -17.71 0.06 8.62
N MET A 131 -17.28 1.27 8.27
CA MET A 131 -18.14 2.45 8.15
C MET A 131 -19.03 2.43 6.89
N SER A 132 -18.76 1.55 5.92
CA SER A 132 -19.52 1.40 4.68
C SER A 132 -20.73 0.44 4.81
N VAL A 133 -20.98 -0.14 6.00
CA VAL A 133 -22.10 -1.06 6.23
C VAL A 133 -23.38 -0.29 6.57
N VAL A 134 -24.27 -0.24 5.58
CA VAL A 134 -25.74 -0.16 5.62
C VAL A 134 -26.38 0.84 6.59
N SER A 135 -26.83 1.95 6.00
CA SER A 135 -27.87 2.88 6.46
C SER A 135 -27.57 3.72 7.70
N GLY A 136 -27.83 5.04 7.58
CA GLY A 136 -27.88 5.97 8.71
C GLY A 136 -26.82 7.05 8.62
N TYR A 137 -27.23 8.22 8.11
CA TYR A 137 -26.97 9.58 8.60
C TYR A 137 -27.27 10.53 7.43
N ASP A 138 -28.46 11.15 7.47
CA ASP A 138 -29.10 11.84 6.35
C ASP A 138 -28.61 13.29 6.14
N TYR A 139 -27.43 13.65 6.64
CA TYR A 139 -26.96 15.04 6.70
C TYR A 139 -25.81 15.39 5.74
N GLY A 140 -25.39 14.50 4.82
CA GLY A 140 -24.30 14.83 3.90
C GLY A 140 -23.97 13.82 2.79
N GLY A 141 -24.85 12.86 2.49
CA GLY A 141 -24.58 11.83 1.49
C GLY A 141 -23.77 10.62 2.02
N PRO A 142 -23.29 9.73 1.14
CA PRO A 142 -22.58 8.52 1.54
C PRO A 142 -21.30 8.81 2.33
N TRP A 143 -21.01 7.98 3.34
CA TRP A 143 -19.77 8.05 4.14
C TRP A 143 -18.48 8.03 3.29
N SER A 144 -18.53 7.44 2.10
CA SER A 144 -17.41 7.46 1.16
C SER A 144 -17.03 8.87 0.70
N ASP A 145 -17.96 9.82 0.73
CA ASP A 145 -17.79 11.17 0.19
C ASP A 145 -17.24 12.14 1.25
N HIS A 146 -17.04 11.64 2.48
CA HIS A 146 -16.58 12.39 3.65
C HIS A 146 -15.08 12.16 3.92
N TRP A 147 -14.42 11.32 3.12
CA TRP A 147 -12.98 11.06 3.21
C TRP A 147 -12.19 11.93 2.23
N TYR A 148 -11.17 12.57 2.77
CA TYR A 148 -10.28 13.47 2.05
C TYR A 148 -8.82 13.10 2.31
N GLU A 149 -7.92 13.63 1.51
CA GLU A 149 -6.48 13.47 1.61
C GLU A 149 -5.82 14.83 1.73
N CYS A 150 -4.82 14.91 2.61
CA CYS A 150 -3.92 16.06 2.67
C CYS A 150 -3.02 16.11 1.41
N PRO A 151 -2.22 17.17 1.20
CA PRO A 151 -1.35 17.29 0.04
C PRO A 151 -0.40 16.09 -0.11
N ASN A 152 0.05 15.52 1.02
CA ASN A 152 0.93 14.36 1.09
C ASN A 152 0.21 13.00 0.99
N GLY A 153 -1.12 12.98 0.89
CA GLY A 153 -1.91 11.76 0.69
C GLY A 153 -2.35 11.02 1.95
N HIS A 154 -2.10 11.56 3.15
CA HIS A 154 -2.66 10.99 4.37
C HIS A 154 -4.17 11.25 4.42
N PRO A 155 -5.00 10.21 4.62
CA PRO A 155 -6.44 10.35 4.66
C PRO A 155 -6.91 10.98 5.97
N TYR A 156 -8.01 11.72 5.89
CA TYR A 156 -8.73 12.25 7.04
C TYR A 156 -10.23 12.29 6.74
N PHE A 157 -11.03 12.30 7.80
CA PHE A 157 -12.48 12.28 7.72
C PHE A 157 -13.07 13.61 8.14
N ILE A 158 -14.04 14.13 7.40
CA ILE A 158 -14.83 15.30 7.77
C ILE A 158 -16.24 14.81 8.14
N GLY A 159 -16.62 14.97 9.41
CA GLY A 159 -17.96 14.60 9.89
C GLY A 159 -19.07 15.58 9.52
N GLU A 160 -20.24 15.41 10.15
CA GLU A 160 -21.44 16.25 9.97
C GLU A 160 -21.96 16.22 8.51
N CYS A 161 -21.87 17.35 7.80
CA CYS A 161 -22.33 17.49 6.43
C CYS A 161 -21.32 16.99 5.37
N GLY A 162 -20.17 16.48 5.80
CA GLY A 162 -19.14 15.94 4.92
C GLY A 162 -18.33 16.99 4.15
N ARG A 163 -18.55 18.29 4.39
CA ARG A 163 -17.88 19.38 3.69
C ARG A 163 -17.01 20.21 4.64
N ALA A 164 -15.90 20.70 4.12
CA ALA A 164 -14.91 21.46 4.88
C ALA A 164 -15.45 22.78 5.46
N ALA A 165 -15.76 22.78 6.75
CA ALA A 165 -16.21 23.98 7.48
C ALA A 165 -15.09 24.62 8.32
N PHE A 166 -14.11 23.82 8.74
CA PHE A 166 -12.96 24.24 9.53
C PHE A 166 -11.64 23.69 8.98
N GLU A 167 -10.55 24.37 9.33
CA GLU A 167 -9.20 23.91 9.03
C GLU A 167 -8.53 23.28 10.25
N SER A 168 -7.59 22.38 9.98
CA SER A 168 -6.74 21.76 10.99
C SER A 168 -5.39 21.38 10.37
N ASN A 169 -4.56 20.65 11.11
CA ASN A 169 -3.31 20.06 10.64
C ASN A 169 -3.44 18.54 10.53
N CYS A 170 -2.85 17.98 9.48
CA CYS A 170 -2.71 16.54 9.31
C CYS A 170 -1.89 15.96 10.48
N ILE A 171 -2.41 14.91 11.13
CA ILE A 171 -1.75 14.27 12.29
C ILE A 171 -0.44 13.59 11.91
N GLU A 172 -0.31 13.12 10.67
CA GLU A 172 0.86 12.39 10.18
C GLU A 172 2.01 13.33 9.76
N CYS A 173 1.67 14.43 9.07
CA CYS A 173 2.69 15.28 8.41
C CYS A 173 2.59 16.77 8.71
N GLY A 174 1.61 17.22 9.50
CA GLY A 174 1.43 18.62 9.87
C GLY A 174 0.92 19.54 8.76
N ALA A 175 0.72 19.06 7.53
CA ALA A 175 0.17 19.87 6.44
C ALA A 175 -1.25 20.36 6.75
N ARG A 176 -1.62 21.55 6.28
CA ARG A 176 -2.99 22.08 6.45
C ARG A 176 -4.03 21.21 5.76
N ILE A 177 -5.11 20.92 6.47
CA ILE A 177 -6.26 20.13 6.03
C ILE A 177 -7.59 20.84 6.27
N GLY A 178 -8.65 20.36 5.61
CA GLY A 178 -10.00 20.92 5.72
C GLY A 178 -10.20 22.12 4.81
N GLY A 179 -10.80 23.18 5.34
CA GLY A 179 -11.19 24.37 4.59
C GLY A 179 -12.33 25.14 5.25
N ILE A 180 -12.81 26.22 4.63
CA ILE A 180 -13.77 27.15 5.25
C ILE A 180 -14.97 27.36 4.34
N GLY A 181 -16.17 27.49 4.93
CA GLY A 181 -17.38 27.81 4.18
C GLY A 181 -17.81 26.71 3.20
N HIS A 182 -17.56 25.45 3.57
CA HIS A 182 -17.79 24.27 2.73
C HIS A 182 -16.91 24.20 1.46
N ASN A 183 -15.79 24.94 1.45
CA ASN A 183 -14.79 24.90 0.40
C ASN A 183 -13.53 24.24 0.94
N LEU A 184 -13.16 23.11 0.34
CA LEU A 184 -11.93 22.40 0.64
C LEU A 184 -10.73 23.26 0.22
N LEU A 185 -9.64 23.20 0.99
CA LEU A 185 -8.35 23.76 0.55
C LEU A 185 -7.94 23.17 -0.80
N GLU A 186 -7.47 23.99 -1.73
CA GLU A 186 -7.07 23.54 -3.08
C GLU A 186 -5.95 22.48 -3.06
N SER A 187 -5.13 22.47 -2.01
CA SER A 187 -4.05 21.51 -1.82
C SER A 187 -4.53 20.14 -1.33
N ASN A 188 -5.78 20.05 -0.88
CA ASN A 188 -6.44 18.84 -0.41
C ASN A 188 -7.31 18.26 -1.53
N ARG A 189 -7.65 16.98 -1.43
CA ARG A 189 -8.44 16.28 -2.46
C ARG A 189 -9.32 15.19 -1.84
N PRO A 190 -10.41 14.76 -2.50
CA PRO A 190 -11.17 13.58 -2.07
C PRO A 190 -10.29 12.32 -2.04
N ALA A 191 -10.51 11.43 -1.07
CA ALA A 191 -9.71 10.21 -0.87
C ALA A 191 -10.13 9.06 -1.83
N ASN A 192 -10.24 9.35 -3.12
CA ASN A 192 -10.80 8.41 -4.11
C ASN A 192 -10.06 7.08 -4.16
N SER A 193 -8.73 7.08 -3.97
CA SER A 193 -7.93 5.85 -3.96
C SER A 193 -8.27 4.97 -2.76
N LEU A 194 -8.37 5.56 -1.57
CA LEU A 194 -8.77 4.87 -0.34
C LEU A 194 -10.16 4.25 -0.48
N ILE A 195 -11.14 5.03 -0.96
CA ILE A 195 -12.52 4.56 -1.16
C ILE A 195 -12.58 3.43 -2.20
N SER A 196 -11.84 3.55 -3.29
CA SER A 196 -11.79 2.50 -4.32
C SER A 196 -11.24 1.19 -3.77
N ARG A 197 -10.19 1.25 -2.93
CA ARG A 197 -9.63 0.08 -2.24
C ARG A 197 -10.63 -0.53 -1.27
N ALA A 198 -11.28 0.28 -0.44
CA ALA A 198 -12.28 -0.20 0.51
C ALA A 198 -13.42 -0.95 -0.19
N ARG A 199 -13.91 -0.43 -1.32
CA ARG A 199 -14.96 -1.08 -2.12
C ARG A 199 -14.49 -2.37 -2.79
N ALA A 200 -13.23 -2.44 -3.23
CA ALA A 200 -12.68 -3.61 -3.92
C ALA A 200 -12.58 -4.85 -3.03
N SER A 201 -12.41 -4.70 -1.71
CA SER A 201 -12.35 -5.84 -0.78
C SER A 201 -13.70 -6.24 -0.18
N ILE A 202 -14.82 -5.63 -0.59
CA ILE A 202 -16.17 -6.12 -0.23
C ILE A 202 -16.49 -7.33 -1.14
N PRO A 203 -16.81 -8.51 -0.59
CA PRO A 203 -17.27 -9.64 -1.39
C PRO A 203 -18.49 -9.22 -2.22
N LYS A 204 -18.43 -9.39 -3.55
CA LYS A 204 -19.62 -9.23 -4.39
C LYS A 204 -20.61 -10.32 -3.99
N LEU A 205 -21.71 -9.91 -3.34
CA LEU A 205 -22.87 -10.76 -3.05
C LEU A 205 -23.55 -11.22 -4.35
#